data_AF-A0AAC8TGW2-F1
#
_entry.id   AF-A0AAC8TGW2-F1
#
_cell.length_a   1.000
_cell.length_b   1.000
_cell.length_c   1.000
_cell.angle_alpha   90.00
_cell.angle_beta   90.00
_cell.angle_gamma   90.00
#
_symmetry.space_group_name_H-M   'P 1'
#
loop_
_entity.id
_entity.type
_entity.pdbx_description
1 polymer ?
#
loop_
_entity_poly.entity_id
_entity_poly.type
_entity_poly.pdbx_seq_one_letter_code
_entity_poly.pdbx_strand_id
1 'polypeptide(L)'
;MRPALTLPGFLRVYALPALWLFALPLFGLWFASHATSRFDQTVLTTIESQISQDASLDEARRQELLEFFRTVPASAACLSTAEELAGFRDSLGEACSDVEQFDGIRLLALGSALLGLASGMIALLCALAAFISRPFQYGSFVVGWNVLRVTGALQALAQGALAVWLSYWVTAVWFERYYPKLIGIIGLLAAFALFQVVAAIFRRPATDFEVEAEVIEPTHAPELWAHVRQLCEQLKTQPPDHILAGIDTNFFVTESEVHVGQRTLTGRTLYVSLSLLRMLEKSEADAVLAHEMGHLLGGDTGHSKRLAPMLARFGNYLQALREGGLTLPIFHFMVAYRGLFELSLGRSRRASELAADRLAAGVTSGRDIARSLIKVGAYASFRDRVEADLFARGEQQQTVAIAERVALGFAQYAGSEAVHGDLNGSVTPHPFDSHPPLAARLENVGETLTPDDVVKVLLAPTSASWVSAILEAEAIEARLWGAYEARFAQAHDLVLAYRYVPSTEAERQHVEKHFPPLTFQGKEDTLEVRLDYAQVSCTEWEEPVRLEQVKSATTEERLFKKYLDLQLEGGGLFKGKRSICLSKLQNGDGMLQAFGHYLGRHRTMEEHRKNAQQAA
;
A
#
# COMPACT_ATOMS: atom_id res chain seq x y z
N MET A 1 12.85 6.66 -0.04
CA MET A 1 12.02 7.59 -0.85
C MET A 1 12.11 8.98 -0.23
N ARG A 2 12.97 9.87 -0.76
CA ARG A 2 13.30 11.19 -0.17
C ARG A 2 12.69 12.46 -0.82
N PRO A 3 11.97 12.46 -1.98
CA PRO A 3 11.70 13.72 -2.66
C PRO A 3 10.38 14.42 -2.31
N ALA A 4 9.49 13.88 -1.48
CA ALA A 4 8.06 14.26 -1.46
C ALA A 4 7.69 15.61 -0.78
N LEU A 5 8.66 16.40 -0.28
CA LEU A 5 8.39 17.46 0.70
C LEU A 5 8.56 18.91 0.29
N THR A 6 9.27 19.18 -0.79
CA THR A 6 9.19 20.51 -1.38
C THR A 6 7.88 20.59 -2.16
N LEU A 7 7.30 21.79 -2.34
CA LEU A 7 6.22 21.97 -3.33
C LEU A 7 6.58 21.28 -4.68
N PRO A 8 7.81 21.42 -5.20
CA PRO A 8 8.28 20.61 -6.34
C PRO A 8 8.24 19.09 -6.12
N GLY A 9 8.57 18.63 -4.92
CA GLY A 9 8.53 17.24 -4.50
C GLY A 9 7.14 16.62 -4.49
N PHE A 10 6.18 17.31 -3.85
CA PHE A 10 4.79 16.91 -3.84
C PHE A 10 4.20 16.91 -5.25
N LEU A 11 4.49 17.96 -6.04
CA LEU A 11 4.07 18.04 -7.44
C LEU A 11 4.61 16.85 -8.26
N ARG A 12 5.88 16.49 -8.09
CA ARG A 12 6.50 15.37 -8.82
C ARG A 12 5.96 13.99 -8.40
N VAL A 13 5.72 13.78 -7.12
CA VAL A 13 5.33 12.47 -6.57
C VAL A 13 3.82 12.24 -6.68
N TYR A 14 3.00 13.28 -6.51
CA TYR A 14 1.54 13.16 -6.42
C TYR A 14 0.83 13.82 -7.60
N ALA A 15 1.13 15.08 -7.91
CA ALA A 15 0.35 15.83 -8.91
C ALA A 15 0.61 15.39 -10.36
N LEU A 16 1.88 15.24 -10.77
CA LEU A 16 2.22 14.83 -12.14
C LEU A 16 1.71 13.42 -12.48
N PRO A 17 1.86 12.40 -11.62
CA PRO A 17 1.26 11.09 -11.87
C PRO A 17 -0.26 11.14 -11.90
N ALA A 18 -0.92 11.97 -11.08
CA ALA A 18 -2.37 12.10 -11.11
C ALA A 18 -2.91 12.65 -12.45
N LEU A 19 -2.13 13.45 -13.19
CA LEU A 19 -2.50 13.93 -14.52
C LEU A 19 -2.58 12.82 -15.57
N TRP A 20 -2.00 11.64 -15.32
CA TRP A 20 -2.13 10.49 -16.22
C TRP A 20 -3.59 10.06 -16.40
N LEU A 21 -4.47 10.39 -15.46
CA LEU A 21 -5.91 10.16 -15.60
C LEU A 21 -6.47 10.75 -16.90
N PHE A 22 -5.88 11.84 -17.41
CA PHE A 22 -6.33 12.55 -18.61
C PHE A 22 -5.63 12.09 -19.89
N ALA A 23 -4.57 11.29 -19.81
CA ALA A 23 -3.76 10.93 -20.98
C ALA A 23 -4.58 10.18 -22.05
N LEU A 24 -5.29 9.12 -21.67
CA LEU A 24 -6.08 8.32 -22.60
C LEU A 24 -7.32 9.08 -23.13
N PRO A 25 -8.10 9.80 -22.30
CA PRO A 25 -9.19 10.65 -22.80
C PRO A 25 -8.74 11.75 -23.76
N LEU A 26 -7.65 12.46 -23.45
CA LEU A 26 -7.13 13.51 -24.34
C LEU A 26 -6.62 12.93 -25.67
N PHE A 27 -5.97 11.76 -25.63
CA PHE A 27 -5.58 11.06 -26.84
C PHE A 27 -6.78 10.59 -27.65
N GLY A 28 -7.82 10.05 -27.00
CA GLY A 28 -9.06 9.65 -27.66
C GLY A 28 -9.79 10.81 -28.34
N LEU A 29 -9.85 11.97 -27.68
CA LEU A 29 -10.39 13.20 -28.26
C LEU A 29 -9.62 13.63 -29.51
N TRP A 30 -8.29 13.74 -29.38
CA TRP A 30 -7.42 14.12 -30.48
C TRP A 30 -7.53 13.13 -31.64
N PHE A 31 -7.48 11.83 -31.36
CA PHE A 31 -7.51 10.78 -32.37
C PHE A 31 -8.86 10.74 -33.09
N ALA A 32 -9.98 10.84 -32.38
CA ALA A 32 -11.31 10.89 -33.00
C ALA A 32 -11.43 12.09 -33.95
N SER A 33 -11.00 13.29 -33.53
CA SER A 33 -10.98 14.47 -34.40
C SER A 33 -10.05 14.30 -35.60
N HIS A 34 -8.88 13.67 -35.42
CA HIS A 34 -7.96 13.36 -36.51
C HIS A 34 -8.58 12.37 -37.51
N ALA A 35 -9.23 11.31 -37.03
CA ALA A 35 -9.88 10.31 -37.86
C ALA A 35 -11.05 10.90 -38.66
N THR A 36 -11.89 11.74 -38.04
CA THR A 36 -12.97 12.48 -38.72
C THR A 36 -12.41 13.41 -39.81
N SER A 37 -11.37 14.20 -39.50
CA SER A 37 -10.76 15.10 -40.49
C SER A 37 -10.14 14.35 -41.67
N ARG A 38 -9.50 13.20 -41.40
CA ARG A 38 -8.95 12.33 -42.45
C ARG A 38 -10.05 11.74 -43.32
N PHE A 39 -11.17 11.31 -42.72
CA PHE A 39 -12.35 10.84 -43.43
C PHE A 39 -12.89 11.93 -44.38
N ASP A 40 -13.10 13.14 -43.88
CA ASP A 40 -13.58 14.28 -44.67
C ASP A 40 -12.66 14.58 -45.87
N GLN A 41 -11.34 14.60 -45.64
CA GLN A 41 -10.38 14.82 -46.72
C GLN A 41 -10.38 13.70 -47.76
N THR A 42 -10.53 12.45 -47.33
CA THR A 42 -10.55 11.28 -48.23
C THR A 42 -11.79 11.29 -49.10
N VAL A 43 -12.95 11.58 -48.52
CA VAL A 43 -14.21 11.71 -49.27
C VAL A 43 -14.14 12.89 -50.24
N LEU A 44 -13.70 14.07 -49.77
CA LEU A 44 -13.60 15.26 -50.60
C LEU A 44 -12.66 15.02 -51.79
N THR A 45 -11.46 14.51 -51.58
CA THR A 45 -10.50 14.24 -52.67
C THR A 45 -11.02 13.23 -53.68
N THR A 46 -11.76 12.21 -53.22
CA THR A 46 -12.40 11.23 -54.10
C THR A 46 -13.51 11.87 -54.95
N ILE A 47 -14.38 12.68 -54.33
CA ILE A 47 -15.46 13.38 -55.02
C ILE A 47 -14.90 14.43 -56.00
N GLU A 48 -13.90 15.22 -55.60
CA GLU A 48 -13.24 16.19 -56.49
C GLU A 48 -12.61 15.50 -57.71
N SER A 49 -11.98 14.33 -57.52
CA SER A 49 -11.45 13.54 -58.63
C SER A 49 -12.55 13.01 -59.56
N GLN A 50 -13.70 12.57 -59.01
CA GLN A 50 -14.82 12.08 -59.83
C GLN A 50 -15.48 13.21 -60.62
N ILE A 51 -15.78 14.34 -59.97
CA ILE A 51 -16.43 15.50 -60.59
C ILE A 51 -15.53 16.13 -61.67
N SER A 52 -14.21 16.21 -61.43
CA SER A 52 -13.28 16.77 -62.43
C SER A 52 -13.11 15.88 -63.68
N GLN A 53 -13.29 14.57 -63.54
CA GLN A 53 -13.19 13.60 -64.64
C GLN A 53 -14.52 13.37 -65.36
N ASP A 54 -15.64 13.85 -64.81
CA ASP A 54 -16.94 13.72 -65.44
C ASP A 54 -17.08 14.68 -66.63
N ALA A 55 -17.08 14.10 -67.84
CA ALA A 55 -17.21 14.82 -69.10
C ALA A 55 -18.66 15.24 -69.43
N SER A 56 -19.65 14.80 -68.64
CA SER A 56 -21.06 15.11 -68.84
C SER A 56 -21.52 16.41 -68.18
N LEU A 57 -20.72 16.97 -67.27
CA LEU A 57 -21.02 18.20 -66.53
C LEU A 57 -20.51 19.44 -67.27
N ASP A 58 -21.32 20.50 -67.31
CA ASP A 58 -20.85 21.82 -67.72
C ASP A 58 -20.01 22.49 -66.61
N GLU A 59 -19.21 23.49 -66.98
CA GLU A 59 -18.25 24.12 -66.06
C GLU A 59 -18.93 24.86 -64.91
N ALA A 60 -20.12 25.42 -65.13
CA ALA A 60 -20.89 26.13 -64.11
C ALA A 60 -21.42 25.15 -63.04
N ARG A 61 -22.04 24.04 -63.45
CA ARG A 61 -22.55 23.01 -62.53
C ARG A 61 -21.43 22.29 -61.80
N ARG A 62 -20.28 22.09 -62.48
CA ARG A 62 -19.08 21.53 -61.88
C ARG A 62 -18.58 22.39 -60.70
N GLN A 63 -18.50 23.70 -60.88
CA GLN A 63 -18.05 24.62 -59.83
C GLN A 63 -19.04 24.66 -58.66
N GLU A 64 -20.34 24.68 -58.94
CA GLU A 64 -21.40 24.64 -57.91
C GLU A 64 -21.32 23.37 -57.04
N LEU A 65 -21.13 22.20 -57.64
CA LEU A 65 -21.01 20.94 -56.91
C LEU A 65 -19.72 20.89 -56.07
N LEU A 66 -18.59 21.35 -56.63
CA LEU A 66 -17.33 21.42 -55.88
C LEU A 66 -17.42 22.37 -54.69
N GLU A 67 -18.09 23.51 -54.85
CA GLU A 67 -18.33 24.46 -53.75
C GLU A 67 -19.21 23.85 -52.66
N PHE A 68 -20.27 23.12 -53.03
CA PHE A 68 -21.11 22.38 -52.08
C PHE A 68 -20.30 21.37 -51.25
N PHE A 69 -19.51 20.49 -51.88
CA PHE A 69 -18.75 19.47 -51.15
C PHE A 69 -17.57 20.05 -50.35
N ARG A 70 -17.04 21.20 -50.73
CA ARG A 70 -16.02 21.92 -49.94
C ARG A 70 -16.61 22.61 -48.71
N THR A 71 -17.87 23.04 -48.80
CA THR A 71 -18.55 23.76 -47.71
C THR A 71 -19.24 22.83 -46.73
N VAL A 72 -19.69 21.65 -47.17
CA VAL A 72 -20.33 20.63 -46.34
C VAL A 72 -19.43 19.41 -46.17
N PRO A 73 -18.73 19.25 -45.03
CA PRO A 73 -17.94 18.06 -44.75
C PRO A 73 -18.79 16.79 -44.77
N ALA A 74 -18.22 15.69 -45.25
CA ALA A 74 -18.89 14.39 -45.30
C ALA A 74 -19.34 13.92 -43.90
N SER A 75 -18.53 14.17 -42.88
CA SER A 75 -18.85 13.89 -41.48
C SER A 75 -20.05 14.66 -40.97
N ALA A 76 -20.21 15.93 -41.39
CA ALA A 76 -21.36 16.74 -41.04
C ALA A 76 -22.64 16.24 -41.71
N ALA A 77 -22.56 15.74 -42.95
CA ALA A 77 -23.68 15.08 -43.61
C ALA A 77 -24.08 13.76 -42.90
N CYS A 78 -23.11 12.96 -42.47
CA CYS A 78 -23.37 11.73 -41.71
C CYS A 78 -24.05 11.98 -40.36
N LEU A 79 -23.66 13.02 -39.63
CA LEU A 79 -24.21 13.34 -38.29
C LEU A 79 -25.49 14.19 -38.34
N SER A 80 -25.87 14.72 -39.51
CA SER A 80 -27.05 15.58 -39.66
C SER A 80 -28.33 14.78 -39.87
N THR A 81 -29.43 15.28 -39.28
CA THR A 81 -30.80 14.78 -39.54
C THR A 81 -31.54 15.64 -40.58
N ALA A 82 -30.88 16.59 -41.23
CA ALA A 82 -31.50 17.46 -42.23
C ALA A 82 -31.82 16.70 -43.52
N GLU A 83 -33.04 16.90 -44.05
CA GLU A 83 -33.52 16.24 -45.27
C GLU A 83 -32.67 16.64 -46.50
N GLU A 84 -32.17 17.87 -46.52
CA GLU A 84 -31.33 18.41 -47.60
C GLU A 84 -30.02 17.64 -47.78
N LEU A 85 -29.52 16.99 -46.73
CA LEU A 85 -28.29 16.21 -46.75
C LEU A 85 -28.54 14.70 -46.84
N ALA A 86 -29.81 14.27 -46.90
CA ALA A 86 -30.18 12.85 -46.94
C ALA A 86 -29.54 12.13 -48.13
N GLY A 87 -29.58 12.72 -49.33
CA GLY A 87 -28.97 12.13 -50.52
C GLY A 87 -27.44 11.98 -50.40
N PHE A 88 -26.77 12.95 -49.77
CA PHE A 88 -25.32 12.86 -49.54
C PHE A 88 -24.98 11.80 -48.48
N ARG A 89 -25.71 11.78 -47.37
CA ARG A 89 -25.58 10.76 -46.32
C ARG A 89 -25.80 9.35 -46.85
N ASP A 90 -26.87 9.13 -47.61
CA ASP A 90 -27.22 7.83 -48.17
C ASP A 90 -26.16 7.33 -49.17
N SER A 91 -25.50 8.25 -49.88
CA SER A 91 -24.39 7.92 -50.79
C SER A 91 -23.12 7.42 -50.06
N LEU A 92 -22.92 7.83 -48.81
CA LEU A 92 -21.79 7.41 -47.98
C LEU A 92 -22.05 6.04 -47.31
N GLY A 93 -23.32 5.64 -47.17
CA GLY A 93 -23.71 4.32 -46.71
C GLY A 93 -23.08 3.92 -45.36
N GLU A 94 -22.48 2.72 -45.30
CA GLU A 94 -21.86 2.18 -44.08
C GLU A 94 -20.71 3.05 -43.53
N ALA A 95 -20.08 3.88 -44.37
CA ALA A 95 -19.01 4.76 -43.94
C ALA A 95 -19.48 5.84 -42.93
N CYS A 96 -20.78 6.16 -42.92
CA CYS A 96 -21.33 7.03 -41.88
C CYS A 96 -21.34 6.37 -40.49
N SER A 97 -21.40 5.03 -40.39
CA SER A 97 -21.33 4.34 -39.11
C SER A 97 -19.96 4.53 -38.44
N ASP A 98 -18.89 4.65 -39.23
CA ASP A 98 -17.55 4.94 -38.72
C ASP A 98 -17.49 6.35 -38.11
N VAL A 99 -18.09 7.34 -38.78
CA VAL A 99 -18.19 8.72 -38.28
C VAL A 99 -19.02 8.79 -36.99
N GLU A 100 -20.13 8.06 -36.91
CA GLU A 100 -20.94 7.96 -35.69
C GLU A 100 -20.13 7.38 -34.52
N GLN A 101 -19.31 6.36 -34.77
CA GLN A 101 -18.39 5.82 -33.76
C GLN A 101 -17.35 6.86 -33.32
N PHE A 102 -16.81 7.65 -34.25
CA PHE A 102 -15.82 8.70 -33.95
C PHE A 102 -16.42 9.77 -33.06
N ASP A 103 -17.64 10.23 -33.37
CA ASP A 103 -18.34 11.22 -32.54
C ASP A 103 -18.74 10.66 -31.17
N GLY A 104 -19.23 9.42 -31.12
CA GLY A 104 -19.55 8.74 -29.87
C GLY A 104 -18.35 8.64 -28.92
N ILE A 105 -17.17 8.31 -29.46
CA ILE A 105 -15.94 8.24 -28.68
C ILE A 105 -15.41 9.62 -28.29
N ARG A 106 -15.56 10.63 -29.16
CA ARG A 106 -15.27 12.01 -28.82
C ARG A 106 -16.10 12.47 -27.61
N LEU A 107 -17.40 12.14 -27.59
CA LEU A 107 -18.28 12.44 -26.46
C LEU A 107 -17.88 11.66 -25.20
N LEU A 108 -17.58 10.36 -25.32
CA LEU A 108 -17.12 9.53 -24.19
C LEU A 108 -15.81 10.06 -23.60
N ALA A 109 -14.85 10.42 -24.44
CA ALA A 109 -13.56 10.94 -24.04
C ALA A 109 -13.68 12.33 -23.39
N LEU A 110 -14.53 13.21 -23.93
CA LEU A 110 -14.85 14.50 -23.31
C LEU A 110 -15.52 14.31 -21.95
N GLY A 111 -16.52 13.42 -21.89
CA GLY A 111 -17.23 13.08 -20.65
C GLY A 111 -16.29 12.52 -19.58
N SER A 112 -15.37 11.62 -19.97
CA SER A 112 -14.34 11.08 -19.08
C SER A 112 -13.38 12.18 -18.59
N ALA A 113 -12.92 13.08 -19.46
CA ALA A 113 -12.07 14.20 -19.05
C ALA A 113 -12.80 15.16 -18.08
N LEU A 114 -14.05 15.53 -18.37
CA LEU A 114 -14.86 16.38 -17.50
C LEU A 114 -15.17 15.72 -16.15
N LEU A 115 -15.48 14.42 -16.15
CA LEU A 115 -15.67 13.64 -14.92
C LEU A 115 -14.41 13.62 -14.06
N GLY A 116 -13.23 13.51 -14.69
CA GLY A 116 -11.94 13.58 -14.01
C GLY A 116 -11.69 14.95 -13.36
N LEU A 117 -11.98 16.04 -14.08
CA LEU A 117 -11.87 17.40 -13.56
C LEU A 117 -12.85 17.67 -12.41
N ALA A 118 -14.12 17.29 -12.57
CA ALA A 118 -15.14 17.42 -11.53
C ALA A 118 -14.76 16.61 -10.27
N SER A 119 -14.29 15.37 -10.46
CA SER A 119 -13.79 14.54 -9.36
C SER A 119 -12.59 15.17 -8.68
N GLY A 120 -11.66 15.76 -9.44
CA GLY A 120 -10.48 16.46 -8.92
C GLY A 120 -10.86 17.68 -8.07
N MET A 121 -11.82 18.48 -8.55
CA MET A 121 -12.33 19.63 -7.81
C MET A 121 -13.00 19.20 -6.50
N ILE A 122 -13.87 18.18 -6.52
CA ILE A 122 -14.52 17.66 -5.32
C ILE A 122 -13.47 17.10 -4.35
N ALA A 123 -12.52 16.29 -4.84
CA ALA A 123 -11.45 15.73 -4.03
C ALA A 123 -10.61 16.82 -3.35
N LEU A 124 -10.28 17.90 -4.07
CA LEU A 124 -9.57 19.05 -3.53
C LEU A 124 -10.38 19.78 -2.46
N LEU A 125 -11.66 20.06 -2.72
CA LEU A 125 -12.55 20.70 -1.74
C LEU A 125 -12.70 19.84 -0.47
N CYS A 126 -12.85 18.53 -0.61
CA CYS A 126 -12.89 17.60 0.52
C CYS A 126 -11.56 17.60 1.28
N ALA A 127 -10.42 17.56 0.57
CA ALA A 127 -9.11 17.61 1.20
C ALA A 127 -8.88 18.92 1.96
N LEU A 128 -9.27 20.06 1.40
CA LEU A 128 -9.21 21.37 2.06
C LEU A 128 -10.13 21.45 3.28
N ALA A 129 -11.36 20.93 3.16
CA ALA A 129 -12.30 20.86 4.28
C ALA A 129 -11.74 20.03 5.45
N ALA A 130 -10.93 19.00 5.16
CA ALA A 130 -10.28 18.20 6.19
C ALA A 130 -9.30 19.00 7.08
N PHE A 131 -8.83 20.18 6.67
CA PHE A 131 -7.99 21.04 7.49
C PHE A 131 -8.79 21.90 8.50
N ILE A 132 -10.12 21.95 8.41
CA ILE A 132 -10.96 22.82 9.24
C ILE A 132 -11.08 22.28 10.67
N SER A 133 -11.57 21.05 10.83
CA SER A 133 -11.77 20.39 12.12
C SER A 133 -11.99 18.89 11.97
N ARG A 134 -11.97 18.13 13.07
CA ARG A 134 -12.12 16.66 13.06
C ARG A 134 -13.46 16.16 12.49
N PRO A 135 -14.62 16.77 12.79
CA PRO A 135 -15.88 16.38 12.15
C PRO A 135 -15.85 16.59 10.64
N PHE A 136 -15.27 17.71 10.18
CA PHE A 136 -15.08 17.97 8.75
C PHE A 136 -14.05 17.02 8.14
N GLN A 137 -13.00 16.64 8.84
CA GLN A 137 -12.02 15.65 8.40
C GLN A 137 -12.68 14.29 8.16
N TYR A 138 -13.46 13.77 9.11
CA TYR A 138 -14.21 12.53 8.90
C TYR A 138 -15.27 12.67 7.80
N GLY A 139 -16.11 13.71 7.87
CA GLY A 139 -17.21 13.92 6.92
C GLY A 139 -16.73 14.11 5.48
N SER A 140 -15.71 14.93 5.27
CA SER A 140 -15.10 15.16 3.95
C SER A 140 -14.39 13.92 3.42
N PHE A 141 -13.79 13.09 4.28
CA PHE A 141 -13.23 11.80 3.86
C PHE A 141 -14.33 10.85 3.39
N VAL A 142 -15.41 10.73 4.15
CA VAL A 142 -16.55 9.87 3.79
C VAL A 142 -17.15 10.34 2.47
N VAL A 143 -17.42 11.64 2.31
CA VAL A 143 -17.96 12.19 1.05
C VAL A 143 -16.98 11.97 -0.11
N GLY A 144 -15.71 12.35 0.08
CA GLY A 144 -14.66 12.19 -0.92
C GLY A 144 -14.51 10.73 -1.35
N TRP A 145 -14.44 9.80 -0.40
CA TRP A 145 -14.40 8.36 -0.66
C TRP A 145 -15.61 7.85 -1.45
N ASN A 146 -16.83 8.23 -1.05
CA ASN A 146 -18.05 7.77 -1.72
C ASN A 146 -18.16 8.30 -3.16
N VAL A 147 -17.72 9.54 -3.41
CA VAL A 147 -17.64 10.12 -4.75
C VAL A 147 -16.56 9.41 -5.56
N LEU A 148 -15.32 9.38 -5.03
CA LEU A 148 -14.15 8.86 -5.74
C LEU A 148 -14.25 7.39 -6.10
N ARG A 149 -14.87 6.55 -5.25
CA ARG A 149 -15.07 5.13 -5.59
C ARG A 149 -16.02 4.96 -6.79
N VAL A 150 -17.06 5.79 -6.89
CA VAL A 150 -18.04 5.73 -7.98
C VAL A 150 -17.44 6.30 -9.24
N THR A 151 -16.86 7.50 -9.16
CA THR A 151 -16.23 8.13 -10.32
C THR A 151 -15.01 7.35 -10.79
N GLY A 152 -14.25 6.72 -9.89
CA GLY A 152 -13.17 5.80 -10.22
C GLY A 152 -13.64 4.57 -11.01
N ALA A 153 -14.75 3.93 -10.61
CA ALA A 153 -15.32 2.82 -11.36
C ALA A 153 -15.84 3.26 -12.75
N LEU A 154 -16.50 4.42 -12.84
CA LEU A 154 -16.93 5.00 -14.11
C LEU A 154 -15.74 5.35 -15.02
N GLN A 155 -14.65 5.87 -14.45
CA GLN A 155 -13.41 6.13 -15.19
C GLN A 155 -12.78 4.84 -15.69
N ALA A 156 -12.74 3.78 -14.87
CA ALA A 156 -12.21 2.48 -15.29
C ALA A 156 -13.00 1.90 -16.48
N LEU A 157 -14.34 2.00 -16.42
CA LEU A 157 -15.21 1.59 -17.52
C LEU A 157 -14.98 2.43 -18.78
N ALA A 158 -15.02 3.77 -18.66
CA ALA A 158 -14.85 4.67 -19.80
C ALA A 158 -13.47 4.53 -20.46
N GLN A 159 -12.40 4.48 -19.67
CA GLN A 159 -11.04 4.31 -20.19
C GLN A 159 -10.80 2.91 -20.74
N GLY A 160 -11.41 1.88 -20.14
CA GLY A 160 -11.41 0.53 -20.71
C GLY A 160 -12.07 0.49 -22.09
N ALA A 161 -13.24 1.10 -22.24
CA ALA A 161 -13.94 1.20 -23.52
C ALA A 161 -13.12 2.01 -24.56
N LEU A 162 -12.53 3.14 -24.16
CA LEU A 162 -11.63 3.92 -25.01
C LEU A 162 -10.42 3.10 -25.46
N ALA A 163 -9.78 2.34 -24.56
CA ALA A 163 -8.61 1.52 -24.90
C ALA A 163 -8.96 0.43 -25.91
N VAL A 164 -10.11 -0.24 -25.73
CA VAL A 164 -10.59 -1.26 -26.69
C VAL A 164 -10.87 -0.63 -28.04
N TRP A 165 -11.59 0.50 -28.07
CA TRP A 165 -11.91 1.19 -29.31
C TRP A 165 -10.65 1.68 -30.05
N LEU A 166 -9.71 2.30 -29.33
CA LEU A 166 -8.44 2.76 -29.88
C LEU A 166 -7.60 1.58 -30.42
N SER A 167 -7.63 0.42 -29.77
CA SER A 167 -6.88 -0.75 -30.23
C SER A 167 -7.32 -1.25 -31.61
N TYR A 168 -8.58 -1.02 -32.00
CA TYR A 168 -9.07 -1.26 -33.35
C TYR A 168 -8.72 -0.08 -34.26
N TRP A 169 -9.20 1.13 -33.93
CA TRP A 169 -9.20 2.26 -34.86
C TRP A 169 -7.81 2.84 -35.15
N VAL A 170 -6.91 2.88 -34.16
CA VAL A 170 -5.52 3.31 -34.39
C VAL A 170 -4.85 2.40 -35.43
N THR A 171 -5.12 1.10 -35.36
CA THR A 171 -4.55 0.14 -36.31
C THR A 171 -5.21 0.23 -37.68
N ALA A 172 -6.55 0.34 -37.72
CA ALA A 172 -7.31 0.45 -38.95
C ALA A 172 -6.96 1.72 -39.75
N VAL A 173 -6.86 2.88 -39.10
CA VAL A 173 -6.65 4.18 -39.78
C VAL A 173 -5.22 4.35 -40.31
N TRP A 174 -4.21 3.91 -39.56
CA TRP A 174 -2.81 4.15 -39.93
C TRP A 174 -2.14 2.99 -40.65
N PHE A 175 -2.58 1.76 -40.40
CA PHE A 175 -1.95 0.56 -40.98
C PHE A 175 -2.88 -0.18 -41.94
N GLU A 176 -4.11 0.32 -42.15
CA GLU A 176 -5.13 -0.29 -43.02
C GLU A 176 -5.39 -1.77 -42.65
N ARG A 177 -5.15 -2.14 -41.39
CA ARG A 177 -5.22 -3.48 -40.84
C ARG A 177 -5.65 -3.43 -39.38
N TYR A 178 -6.53 -4.35 -38.98
CA TYR A 178 -6.88 -4.55 -37.58
C TYR A 178 -6.33 -5.88 -37.05
N TYR A 179 -6.09 -5.95 -35.74
CA TYR A 179 -5.49 -7.11 -35.09
C TYR A 179 -6.45 -7.68 -34.04
N PRO A 180 -7.29 -8.68 -34.37
CA PRO A 180 -8.30 -9.23 -33.45
C PRO A 180 -7.72 -9.71 -32.12
N LYS A 181 -6.50 -10.28 -32.14
CA LYS A 181 -5.80 -10.72 -30.93
C LYS A 181 -5.49 -9.55 -29.99
N LEU A 182 -5.08 -8.40 -30.53
CA LEU A 182 -4.80 -7.20 -29.73
C LEU A 182 -6.08 -6.70 -29.04
N ILE A 183 -7.16 -6.56 -29.82
CA ILE A 183 -8.46 -6.09 -29.32
C ILE A 183 -9.00 -7.02 -28.23
N GLY A 184 -8.91 -8.33 -28.44
CA GLY A 184 -9.31 -9.34 -27.46
C GLY A 184 -8.49 -9.27 -26.17
N ILE A 185 -7.16 -9.10 -26.26
CA ILE A 185 -6.28 -8.95 -25.08
C ILE A 185 -6.63 -7.66 -24.31
N ILE A 186 -6.77 -6.52 -25.00
CA ILE A 186 -7.12 -5.26 -24.34
C ILE A 186 -8.51 -5.33 -23.71
N GLY A 187 -9.49 -5.95 -24.38
CA GLY A 187 -10.83 -6.17 -23.84
C GLY A 187 -10.83 -7.04 -22.57
N LEU A 188 -10.08 -8.15 -22.57
CA LEU A 188 -9.93 -9.00 -21.38
C LEU A 188 -9.26 -8.27 -20.23
N LEU A 189 -8.19 -7.50 -20.50
CA LEU A 189 -7.52 -6.70 -19.48
C LEU A 189 -8.45 -5.61 -18.91
N ALA A 190 -9.23 -4.94 -19.76
CA ALA A 190 -10.19 -3.92 -19.33
C ALA A 190 -11.31 -4.52 -18.47
N ALA A 191 -11.85 -5.68 -18.87
CA ALA A 191 -12.85 -6.41 -18.10
C ALA A 191 -12.32 -6.89 -16.75
N PHE A 192 -11.10 -7.44 -16.73
CA PHE A 192 -10.44 -7.88 -15.49
C PHE A 192 -10.17 -6.70 -14.54
N ALA A 193 -9.67 -5.58 -15.06
CA ALA A 193 -9.44 -4.37 -14.28
C ALA A 193 -10.73 -3.82 -13.69
N LEU A 194 -11.81 -3.75 -14.47
CA LEU A 194 -13.13 -3.33 -14.01
C LEU A 194 -13.68 -4.27 -12.93
N PHE A 195 -13.56 -5.59 -13.14
CA PHE A 195 -13.97 -6.60 -12.16
C PHE A 195 -13.25 -6.42 -10.82
N GLN A 196 -11.92 -6.24 -10.83
CA GLN A 196 -11.13 -6.01 -9.62
C GLN A 196 -11.56 -4.74 -8.88
N VAL A 197 -11.80 -3.65 -9.61
CA VAL A 197 -12.30 -2.38 -9.06
C VAL A 197 -13.67 -2.55 -8.41
N VAL A 198 -14.61 -3.16 -9.11
CA VAL A 198 -15.97 -3.38 -8.60
C VAL A 198 -15.96 -4.33 -7.39
N ALA A 199 -15.20 -5.43 -7.46
CA ALA A 199 -15.07 -6.37 -6.36
C ALA A 199 -14.47 -5.70 -5.10
N ALA A 200 -13.47 -4.83 -5.27
CA ALA A 200 -12.85 -4.11 -4.17
C ALA A 200 -13.80 -3.14 -3.45
N ILE A 201 -14.80 -2.59 -4.13
CA ILE A 201 -15.83 -1.72 -3.50
C ILE A 201 -16.63 -2.48 -2.43
N PHE A 202 -16.85 -3.78 -2.64
CA PHE A 202 -17.63 -4.64 -1.74
C PHE A 202 -16.78 -5.41 -0.72
N ARG A 203 -15.44 -5.42 -0.85
CA ARG A 203 -14.56 -6.07 0.12
C ARG A 203 -14.64 -5.36 1.47
N ARG A 204 -14.83 -6.14 2.54
CA ARG A 204 -14.74 -5.66 3.92
C ARG A 204 -13.30 -5.84 4.41
N PRO A 205 -12.64 -4.80 4.96
CA PRO A 205 -11.35 -4.97 5.62
C PRO A 205 -11.54 -5.81 6.89
N ALA A 206 -10.56 -6.66 7.21
CA ALA A 206 -10.41 -7.15 8.57
C ALA A 206 -10.02 -5.96 9.45
N THR A 207 -10.70 -5.81 10.58
CA THR A 207 -10.44 -4.72 11.55
C THR A 207 -10.13 -5.32 12.91
N ASP A 208 -9.30 -6.36 12.93
CA ASP A 208 -8.90 -7.01 14.17
C ASP A 208 -7.73 -6.25 14.77
N PHE A 209 -7.96 -5.65 15.93
CA PHE A 209 -6.92 -5.06 16.75
C PHE A 209 -6.52 -6.09 17.81
N GLU A 210 -5.60 -6.96 17.44
CA GLU A 210 -5.02 -7.97 18.33
C GLU A 210 -3.84 -7.35 19.10
N VAL A 211 -3.87 -7.50 20.41
CA VAL A 211 -2.85 -6.97 21.32
C VAL A 211 -2.38 -8.08 22.23
N GLU A 212 -1.06 -8.23 22.30
CA GLU A 212 -0.43 -9.16 23.23
C GLU A 212 -0.25 -8.51 24.59
N ALA A 213 -1.19 -8.81 25.47
CA ALA A 213 -1.22 -8.29 26.82
C ALA A 213 -1.92 -9.28 27.76
N GLU A 214 -1.80 -9.01 29.06
CA GLU A 214 -2.65 -9.63 30.07
C GLU A 214 -3.63 -8.61 30.64
N VAL A 215 -4.86 -9.04 30.88
CA VAL A 215 -5.89 -8.21 31.51
C VAL A 215 -5.58 -8.06 33.00
N ILE A 216 -5.42 -6.84 33.47
CA ILE A 216 -5.18 -6.54 34.88
C ILE A 216 -6.50 -6.31 35.59
N GLU A 217 -6.98 -7.34 36.30
CA GLU A 217 -8.18 -7.22 37.12
C GLU A 217 -7.97 -6.22 38.28
N PRO A 218 -9.03 -5.52 38.74
CA PRO A 218 -8.95 -4.60 39.87
C PRO A 218 -8.34 -5.20 41.15
N THR A 219 -8.51 -6.50 41.36
CA THR A 219 -7.92 -7.24 42.50
C THR A 219 -6.41 -7.43 42.38
N HIS A 220 -5.87 -7.44 41.16
CA HIS A 220 -4.44 -7.62 40.90
C HIS A 220 -3.66 -6.31 40.93
N ALA A 221 -4.30 -5.16 40.80
CA ALA A 221 -3.62 -3.86 40.92
C ALA A 221 -4.53 -2.77 41.52
N PRO A 222 -5.01 -2.93 42.76
CA PRO A 222 -6.03 -2.06 43.34
C PRO A 222 -5.57 -0.59 43.45
N GLU A 223 -4.30 -0.37 43.81
CA GLU A 223 -3.71 0.97 43.89
C GLU A 223 -3.62 1.64 42.52
N LEU A 224 -3.15 0.91 41.49
CA LEU A 224 -3.08 1.42 40.12
C LEU A 224 -4.46 1.78 39.60
N TRP A 225 -5.45 0.91 39.79
CA TRP A 225 -6.82 1.16 39.38
C TRP A 225 -7.45 2.36 40.08
N ALA A 226 -7.21 2.52 41.39
CA ALA A 226 -7.67 3.69 42.13
C ALA A 226 -7.02 4.97 41.62
N HIS A 227 -5.71 4.93 41.36
CA HIS A 227 -4.96 6.07 40.84
C HIS A 227 -5.39 6.47 39.43
N VAL A 228 -5.57 5.51 38.52
CA VAL A 228 -6.07 5.77 37.16
C VAL A 228 -7.45 6.43 37.22
N ARG A 229 -8.35 5.98 38.11
CA ARG A 229 -9.66 6.63 38.31
C ARG A 229 -9.50 8.06 38.83
N GLN A 230 -8.62 8.28 39.80
CA GLN A 230 -8.34 9.62 40.33
C GLN A 230 -7.77 10.57 39.25
N LEU A 231 -6.84 10.10 38.42
CA LEU A 231 -6.31 10.87 37.29
C LEU A 231 -7.44 11.22 36.30
N CYS A 232 -8.32 10.28 35.99
CA CYS A 232 -9.46 10.52 35.11
C CYS A 232 -10.44 11.55 35.71
N GLU A 233 -10.68 11.52 37.02
CA GLU A 233 -11.50 12.51 37.73
C GLU A 233 -10.89 13.92 37.64
N GLN A 234 -9.57 14.05 37.87
CA GLN A 234 -8.85 15.31 37.73
C GLN A 234 -8.94 15.87 36.30
N LEU A 235 -8.80 14.99 35.31
CA LEU A 235 -8.89 15.30 33.89
C LEU A 235 -10.32 15.44 33.37
N LYS A 236 -11.34 15.15 34.20
CA LYS A 236 -12.76 15.17 33.86
C LYS A 236 -13.11 14.30 32.66
N THR A 237 -12.51 13.12 32.58
CA THR A 237 -12.82 12.08 31.58
C THR A 237 -13.34 10.81 32.27
N GLN A 238 -14.09 9.98 31.56
CA GLN A 238 -14.50 8.68 32.11
C GLN A 238 -13.30 7.73 32.18
N PRO A 239 -13.15 6.96 33.27
CA PRO A 239 -12.08 5.98 33.42
C PRO A 239 -12.16 4.87 32.36
N PRO A 240 -11.04 4.17 32.09
CA PRO A 240 -11.06 2.99 31.26
C PRO A 240 -11.87 1.85 31.92
N ASP A 241 -12.56 1.06 31.09
CA ASP A 241 -13.27 -0.15 31.48
C ASP A 241 -12.30 -1.32 31.71
N HIS A 242 -11.16 -1.29 31.01
CA HIS A 242 -10.14 -2.34 31.04
C HIS A 242 -8.73 -1.74 31.13
N ILE A 243 -7.87 -2.36 31.94
CA ILE A 243 -6.43 -2.12 31.94
C ILE A 243 -5.73 -3.39 31.43
N LEU A 244 -4.89 -3.22 30.41
CA LEU A 244 -4.05 -4.25 29.82
C LEU A 244 -2.59 -3.97 30.19
N ALA A 245 -1.86 -4.99 30.62
CA ALA A 245 -0.42 -4.91 30.82
C ALA A 245 0.30 -5.69 29.72
N GLY A 246 1.25 -5.03 29.04
CA GLY A 246 2.06 -5.66 28.00
C GLY A 246 3.54 -5.29 28.11
N ILE A 247 4.31 -5.63 27.08
CA ILE A 247 5.75 -5.37 27.01
C ILE A 247 6.13 -4.40 25.88
N ASP A 248 5.16 -3.81 25.18
CA ASP A 248 5.44 -2.91 24.06
C ASP A 248 6.13 -1.63 24.51
N THR A 249 6.72 -0.90 23.58
CA THR A 249 7.46 0.34 23.87
C THR A 249 6.57 1.57 23.90
N ASN A 250 5.29 1.41 24.23
CA ASN A 250 4.33 2.50 24.33
C ASN A 250 3.30 2.28 25.44
N PHE A 251 2.58 3.35 25.76
CA PHE A 251 1.30 3.32 26.43
C PHE A 251 0.26 3.75 25.39
N PHE A 252 -0.97 3.27 25.50
CA PHE A 252 -2.03 3.79 24.65
C PHE A 252 -3.39 3.63 25.29
N VAL A 253 -4.32 4.46 24.83
CA VAL A 253 -5.75 4.31 25.09
C VAL A 253 -6.50 4.05 23.79
N THR A 254 -7.54 3.23 23.86
CA THR A 254 -8.40 2.98 22.70
C THR A 254 -9.85 2.79 23.13
N GLU A 255 -10.75 3.21 22.25
CA GLU A 255 -12.18 2.93 22.34
C GLU A 255 -12.62 1.85 21.34
N SER A 256 -11.67 1.31 20.57
CA SER A 256 -11.90 0.23 19.61
C SER A 256 -11.98 -1.12 20.33
N GLU A 257 -12.58 -2.09 19.66
CA GLU A 257 -12.61 -3.47 20.13
C GLU A 257 -11.19 -4.04 20.15
N VAL A 258 -10.77 -4.65 21.27
CA VAL A 258 -9.42 -5.19 21.46
C VAL A 258 -9.50 -6.70 21.65
N HIS A 259 -8.73 -7.44 20.87
CA HIS A 259 -8.60 -8.89 20.98
C HIS A 259 -7.34 -9.22 21.79
N VAL A 260 -7.53 -9.90 22.93
CA VAL A 260 -6.45 -10.33 23.83
C VAL A 260 -6.56 -11.84 24.03
N GLY A 261 -5.72 -12.59 23.32
CA GLY A 261 -5.81 -14.04 23.25
C GLY A 261 -7.19 -14.47 22.72
N GLN A 262 -8.00 -15.14 23.54
CA GLN A 262 -9.34 -15.60 23.17
C GLN A 262 -10.46 -14.66 23.65
N ARG A 263 -10.12 -13.51 24.25
CA ARG A 263 -11.08 -12.55 24.78
C ARG A 263 -11.20 -11.34 23.87
N THR A 264 -12.43 -10.91 23.62
CA THR A 264 -12.73 -9.65 22.95
C THR A 264 -13.22 -8.66 23.99
N LEU A 265 -12.51 -7.54 24.12
CA LEU A 265 -12.81 -6.45 25.05
C LEU A 265 -13.47 -5.30 24.31
N THR A 266 -14.52 -4.74 24.89
CA THR A 266 -15.28 -3.62 24.33
C THR A 266 -15.38 -2.49 25.35
N GLY A 267 -15.20 -1.24 24.91
CA GLY A 267 -15.20 -0.08 25.80
C GLY A 267 -13.88 0.67 25.72
N ARG A 268 -13.56 1.42 26.76
CA ARG A 268 -12.29 2.13 26.91
C ARG A 268 -11.25 1.19 27.48
N THR A 269 -10.17 0.97 26.73
CA THR A 269 -9.05 0.14 27.16
C THR A 269 -7.81 1.00 27.30
N LEU A 270 -7.16 0.94 28.47
CA LEU A 270 -5.84 1.49 28.72
C LEU A 270 -4.82 0.36 28.64
N TYR A 271 -3.81 0.53 27.79
CA TYR A 271 -2.63 -0.33 27.76
C TYR A 271 -1.48 0.32 28.50
N VAL A 272 -0.87 -0.44 29.41
CA VAL A 272 0.33 -0.06 30.15
C VAL A 272 1.47 -1.02 29.83
N SER A 273 2.64 -0.46 29.50
CA SER A 273 3.84 -1.27 29.29
C SER A 273 4.56 -1.50 30.62
N LEU A 274 4.68 -2.76 31.02
CA LEU A 274 5.42 -3.16 32.22
C LEU A 274 6.90 -2.77 32.11
N SER A 275 7.49 -2.97 30.92
CA SER A 275 8.89 -2.66 30.69
C SER A 275 9.17 -1.16 30.76
N LEU A 276 8.25 -0.32 30.27
CA LEU A 276 8.37 1.14 30.42
C LEU A 276 8.14 1.59 31.86
N LEU A 277 7.12 1.03 32.54
CA LEU A 277 6.84 1.38 33.93
C LEU A 277 8.08 1.18 34.82
N ARG A 278 8.90 0.15 34.60
CA ARG A 278 10.14 -0.07 35.38
C ARG A 278 11.14 1.07 35.30
N MET A 279 11.19 1.80 34.19
CA MET A 279 12.13 2.91 34.02
C MET A 279 11.54 4.26 34.43
N LEU A 280 10.23 4.33 34.64
CA LEU A 280 9.53 5.57 34.95
C LEU A 280 9.29 5.66 36.46
N GLU A 281 9.66 6.81 37.03
CA GLU A 281 9.16 7.19 38.36
C GLU A 281 7.64 7.37 38.30
N LYS A 282 6.94 7.23 39.44
CA LYS A 282 5.48 7.36 39.50
C LYS A 282 4.98 8.66 38.86
N SER A 283 5.64 9.79 39.10
CA SER A 283 5.26 11.09 38.49
C SER A 283 5.49 11.12 36.97
N GLU A 284 6.56 10.50 36.48
CA GLU A 284 6.86 10.39 35.05
C GLU A 284 5.84 9.47 34.35
N ALA A 285 5.46 8.36 35.00
CA ALA A 285 4.41 7.46 34.53
C ALA A 285 3.02 8.14 34.56
N ASP A 286 2.72 8.93 35.59
CA ASP A 286 1.50 9.73 35.67
C ASP A 286 1.41 10.75 34.54
N ALA A 287 2.56 11.31 34.15
CA ALA A 287 2.65 12.22 33.02
C ALA A 287 2.29 11.52 31.70
N VAL A 288 2.76 10.28 31.49
CA VAL A 288 2.38 9.47 30.32
C VAL A 288 0.91 9.07 30.38
N LEU A 289 0.42 8.59 31.53
CA LEU A 289 -0.99 8.22 31.70
C LEU A 289 -1.92 9.41 31.47
N ALA A 290 -1.59 10.58 32.01
CA ALA A 290 -2.36 11.79 31.79
C ALA A 290 -2.32 12.25 30.33
N HIS A 291 -1.19 12.07 29.64
CA HIS A 291 -1.07 12.32 28.20
C HIS A 291 -2.03 11.41 27.41
N GLU A 292 -1.99 10.10 27.66
CA GLU A 292 -2.89 9.13 27.03
C GLU A 292 -4.37 9.45 27.31
N MET A 293 -4.73 9.76 28.56
CA MET A 293 -6.09 10.17 28.91
C MET A 293 -6.49 11.49 28.23
N GLY A 294 -5.52 12.36 27.95
CA GLY A 294 -5.69 13.55 27.11
C GLY A 294 -6.22 13.22 25.71
N HIS A 295 -5.81 12.10 25.12
CA HIS A 295 -6.33 11.63 23.84
C HIS A 295 -7.80 11.19 23.91
N LEU A 296 -8.24 10.58 25.03
CA LEU A 296 -9.66 10.31 25.27
C LEU A 296 -10.47 11.60 25.35
N LEU A 297 -9.99 12.58 26.13
CA LEU A 297 -10.66 13.87 26.30
C LEU A 297 -10.72 14.66 24.98
N GLY A 298 -9.62 14.65 24.22
CA GLY A 298 -9.54 15.27 22.90
C GLY A 298 -10.42 14.59 21.85
N GLY A 299 -10.94 13.39 22.13
CA GLY A 299 -11.73 12.59 21.20
C GLY A 299 -10.90 11.97 20.07
N ASP A 300 -9.58 11.83 20.26
CA ASP A 300 -8.65 11.22 19.30
C ASP A 300 -8.99 9.75 19.05
N THR A 301 -9.25 9.02 20.12
CA THR A 301 -9.58 7.59 20.10
C THR A 301 -10.88 7.33 19.35
N GLY A 302 -11.93 8.11 19.65
CA GLY A 302 -13.23 7.99 19.00
C GLY A 302 -13.18 8.41 17.53
N HIS A 303 -12.41 9.45 17.19
CA HIS A 303 -12.18 9.85 15.81
C HIS A 303 -11.43 8.75 15.03
N SER A 304 -10.35 8.23 15.62
CA SER A 304 -9.54 7.16 15.03
C SER A 304 -10.34 5.87 14.84
N LYS A 305 -11.16 5.47 15.82
CA LYS A 305 -12.08 4.32 15.74
C LYS A 305 -13.03 4.41 14.54
N ARG A 306 -13.57 5.60 14.24
CA ARG A 306 -14.48 5.81 13.11
C ARG A 306 -13.74 5.89 11.77
N LEU A 307 -12.55 6.51 11.78
CA LEU A 307 -11.79 6.78 10.56
C LEU A 307 -10.99 5.55 10.08
N ALA A 308 -10.43 4.75 10.98
CA ALA A 308 -9.55 3.63 10.64
C ALA A 308 -10.19 2.60 9.68
N PRO A 309 -11.44 2.13 9.87
CA PRO A 309 -12.08 1.25 8.91
C PRO A 309 -12.25 1.89 7.53
N MET A 310 -12.52 3.19 7.47
CA MET A 310 -12.67 3.93 6.22
C MET A 310 -11.32 4.06 5.49
N LEU A 311 -10.23 4.28 6.21
CA LEU A 311 -8.88 4.28 5.65
C LEU A 311 -8.47 2.90 5.14
N ALA A 312 -8.78 1.84 5.89
CA ALA A 312 -8.51 0.46 5.46
C ALA A 312 -9.26 0.11 4.16
N ARG A 313 -10.54 0.52 4.05
CA ARG A 313 -11.31 0.38 2.80
C ARG A 313 -10.66 1.12 1.63
N PHE A 314 -10.23 2.36 1.85
CA PHE A 314 -9.53 3.14 0.84
C PHE A 314 -8.23 2.46 0.40
N GLY A 315 -7.44 1.96 1.37
CA GLY A 315 -6.20 1.23 1.11
C GLY A 315 -6.41 -0.04 0.28
N ASN A 316 -7.41 -0.86 0.62
CA ASN A 316 -7.76 -2.07 -0.14
C ASN A 316 -8.17 -1.75 -1.57
N TYR A 317 -8.93 -0.67 -1.76
CA TYR A 317 -9.34 -0.22 -3.08
C TYR A 317 -8.16 0.31 -3.89
N LEU A 318 -7.25 1.05 -3.25
CA LEU A 318 -6.02 1.51 -3.88
C LEU A 318 -5.14 0.34 -4.34
N GLN A 319 -5.04 -0.72 -3.53
CA GLN A 319 -4.34 -1.94 -3.90
C GLN A 319 -4.99 -2.61 -5.14
N ALA A 320 -6.32 -2.71 -5.19
CA ALA A 320 -7.02 -3.26 -6.35
C ALA A 320 -6.80 -2.43 -7.63
N LEU A 321 -6.78 -1.10 -7.52
CA LEU A 321 -6.45 -0.21 -8.65
C LEU A 321 -5.02 -0.42 -9.15
N ARG A 322 -4.07 -0.70 -8.24
CA ARG A 322 -2.67 -1.00 -8.60
C ARG A 322 -2.55 -2.34 -9.32
N GLU A 323 -3.25 -3.36 -8.85
CA GLU A 323 -3.25 -4.71 -9.43
C GLU A 323 -3.96 -4.78 -10.78
N GLY A 324 -4.94 -3.91 -11.04
CA GLY A 324 -5.71 -3.89 -12.30
C GLY A 324 -4.91 -3.45 -13.54
N GLY A 325 -3.70 -2.88 -13.39
CA GLY A 325 -2.82 -2.49 -14.49
C GLY A 325 -3.34 -1.30 -15.32
N LEU A 326 -4.42 -1.48 -16.09
CA LEU A 326 -5.08 -0.42 -16.86
C LEU A 326 -5.69 0.68 -15.97
N THR A 327 -5.92 0.38 -14.69
CA THR A 327 -6.43 1.32 -13.68
C THR A 327 -5.35 2.16 -13.01
N LEU A 328 -4.08 2.03 -13.42
CA LEU A 328 -2.96 2.77 -12.84
C LEU A 328 -3.09 4.31 -12.90
N PRO A 329 -3.66 4.92 -13.96
CA PRO A 329 -3.94 6.36 -13.97
C PRO A 329 -4.88 6.79 -12.83
N ILE A 330 -5.90 5.96 -12.55
CA ILE A 330 -6.87 6.19 -11.48
C ILE A 330 -6.21 5.99 -10.11
N PHE A 331 -5.34 4.97 -9.98
CA PHE A 331 -4.52 4.76 -8.78
C PHE A 331 -3.74 6.02 -8.41
N HIS A 332 -2.97 6.60 -9.34
CA HIS A 332 -2.16 7.78 -9.04
C HIS A 332 -3.01 9.00 -8.65
N PHE A 333 -4.15 9.19 -9.29
CA PHE A 333 -5.11 10.21 -8.91
C PHE A 333 -5.61 10.02 -7.46
N MET A 334 -5.91 8.78 -7.07
CA MET A 334 -6.33 8.47 -5.69
C MET A 334 -5.21 8.59 -4.67
N VAL A 335 -3.97 8.24 -5.03
CA VAL A 335 -2.79 8.46 -4.18
C VAL A 335 -2.61 9.96 -3.89
N ALA A 336 -2.83 10.83 -4.88
CA ALA A 336 -2.75 12.27 -4.66
C ALA A 336 -3.80 12.78 -3.65
N TYR A 337 -5.05 12.33 -3.76
CA TYR A 337 -6.08 12.63 -2.76
C TYR A 337 -5.70 12.12 -1.36
N ARG A 338 -5.21 10.87 -1.28
CA ARG A 338 -4.76 10.26 -0.02
C ARG A 338 -3.65 11.07 0.63
N GLY A 339 -2.64 11.48 -0.15
CA GLY A 339 -1.52 12.28 0.36
C GLY A 339 -1.98 13.63 0.91
N LEU A 340 -2.90 14.33 0.25
CA LEU A 340 -3.47 15.58 0.77
C LEU A 340 -4.21 15.37 2.10
N PHE A 341 -4.97 14.27 2.20
CA PHE A 341 -5.68 13.94 3.42
C PHE A 341 -4.74 13.56 4.57
N GLU A 342 -3.65 12.83 4.28
CA GLU A 342 -2.62 12.49 5.26
C GLU A 342 -1.91 13.73 5.82
N LEU A 343 -1.72 14.78 5.02
CA LEU A 343 -1.18 16.06 5.51
C LEU A 343 -2.11 16.70 6.57
N SER A 344 -3.43 16.66 6.33
CA SER A 344 -4.44 17.12 7.29
C SER A 344 -4.40 16.29 8.58
N LEU A 345 -4.30 14.95 8.46
CA LEU A 345 -4.17 14.06 9.61
C LEU A 345 -2.91 14.37 10.42
N GLY A 346 -1.75 14.49 9.77
CA GLY A 346 -0.50 14.82 10.43
C GLY A 346 -0.56 16.15 11.18
N ARG A 347 -1.18 17.19 10.60
CA ARG A 347 -1.41 18.48 11.29
C ARG A 347 -2.28 18.31 12.54
N SER A 348 -3.41 17.61 12.42
CA SER A 348 -4.34 17.41 13.54
C SER A 348 -3.71 16.57 14.66
N ARG A 349 -2.94 15.52 14.32
CA ARG A 349 -2.22 14.68 15.28
C ARG A 349 -1.18 15.48 16.04
N ARG A 350 -0.29 16.20 15.35
CA ARG A 350 0.71 17.07 15.99
C ARG A 350 0.10 18.10 16.94
N ALA A 351 -1.01 18.72 16.55
CA ALA A 351 -1.71 19.66 17.42
C ALA A 351 -2.31 18.96 18.66
N SER A 352 -2.81 17.73 18.51
CA SER A 352 -3.33 16.93 19.62
C SER A 352 -2.24 16.51 20.59
N GLU A 353 -1.10 16.04 20.09
CA GLU A 353 0.06 15.62 20.89
C GLU A 353 0.54 16.78 21.79
N LEU A 354 0.72 17.98 21.22
CA LEU A 354 1.12 19.16 21.99
C LEU A 354 0.04 19.59 23.00
N ALA A 355 -1.24 19.39 22.69
CA ALA A 355 -2.32 19.68 23.63
C ALA A 355 -2.35 18.67 24.79
N ALA A 356 -2.16 17.38 24.50
CA ALA A 356 -2.05 16.31 25.48
C ALA A 356 -0.83 16.50 26.40
N ASP A 357 0.32 16.91 25.84
CA ASP A 357 1.52 17.26 26.61
C ASP A 357 1.26 18.38 27.63
N ARG A 358 0.60 19.46 27.21
CA ARG A 358 0.25 20.58 28.12
C ARG A 358 -0.74 20.16 29.19
N LEU A 359 -1.73 19.36 28.83
CA LEU A 359 -2.72 18.86 29.76
C LEU A 359 -2.07 17.97 30.82
N ALA A 360 -1.18 17.07 30.41
CA ALA A 360 -0.46 16.18 31.31
C ALA A 360 0.55 16.92 32.21
N ALA A 361 1.26 17.92 31.65
CA ALA A 361 2.12 18.81 32.43
C ALA A 361 1.34 19.62 33.48
N GLY A 362 0.06 19.93 33.23
CA GLY A 362 -0.83 20.59 34.19
C GLY A 362 -1.29 19.71 35.35
N VAL A 363 -1.27 18.37 35.18
CA VAL A 363 -1.56 17.39 36.25
C VAL A 363 -0.30 17.02 37.02
N THR A 364 0.84 16.95 36.33
CA THR A 364 2.15 16.56 36.89
C THR A 364 3.10 17.76 36.89
N SER A 365 4.05 17.80 35.95
CA SER A 365 4.91 18.94 35.69
C SER A 365 5.51 18.86 34.27
N GLY A 366 6.01 19.99 33.75
CA GLY A 366 6.76 19.99 32.48
C GLY A 366 7.97 19.06 32.52
N ARG A 367 8.67 19.05 33.67
CA ARG A 367 9.81 18.16 33.93
C ARG A 367 9.45 16.68 33.87
N ASP A 368 8.31 16.28 34.43
CA ASP A 368 7.87 14.88 34.39
C ASP A 368 7.57 14.43 32.95
N ILE A 369 6.94 15.28 32.14
CA ILE A 369 6.71 15.02 30.70
C ILE A 369 8.04 14.95 29.95
N ALA A 370 8.94 15.90 30.16
CA ALA A 370 10.24 15.91 29.48
C ALA A 370 11.04 14.64 29.76
N ARG A 371 11.06 14.21 31.03
CA ARG A 371 11.77 12.99 31.45
C ARG A 371 11.12 11.74 30.91
N SER A 372 9.79 11.65 30.92
CA SER A 372 9.08 10.49 30.39
C SER A 372 9.25 10.35 28.88
N LEU A 373 9.17 11.44 28.10
CA LEU A 373 9.40 11.46 26.66
C LEU A 373 10.80 10.94 26.30
N ILE A 374 11.82 11.39 27.03
CA ILE A 374 13.20 10.97 26.82
C ILE A 374 13.37 9.49 27.15
N LYS A 375 12.89 9.04 28.32
CA LYS A 375 13.03 7.64 28.75
C LYS A 375 12.29 6.68 27.82
N VAL A 376 11.04 7.00 27.45
CA VAL A 376 10.24 6.18 26.52
C VAL A 376 10.88 6.16 25.14
N GLY A 377 11.24 7.32 24.59
CA GLY A 377 11.87 7.41 23.27
C GLY A 377 13.22 6.70 23.18
N ALA A 378 14.06 6.82 24.21
CA ALA A 378 15.37 6.17 24.25
C ALA A 378 15.23 4.65 24.38
N TYR A 379 14.30 4.16 25.21
CA TYR A 379 14.05 2.73 25.35
C TYR A 379 13.49 2.12 24.07
N ALA A 380 12.50 2.76 23.45
CA ALA A 380 11.95 2.32 22.18
C ALA A 380 13.06 2.18 21.13
N SER A 381 13.86 3.24 20.97
CA SER A 381 14.97 3.26 20.01
C SER A 381 16.02 2.19 20.31
N PHE A 382 16.35 1.97 21.60
CA PHE A 382 17.34 0.97 21.96
C PHE A 382 16.84 -0.45 21.72
N ARG A 383 15.60 -0.73 22.09
CA ARG A 383 14.97 -2.03 21.81
C ARG A 383 14.95 -2.30 20.30
N ASP A 384 14.53 -1.32 19.49
CA ASP A 384 14.52 -1.45 18.03
C ASP A 384 15.91 -1.77 17.48
N ARG A 385 16.97 -1.16 18.03
CA ARG A 385 18.36 -1.49 17.66
C ARG A 385 18.74 -2.91 18.04
N VAL A 386 18.42 -3.36 19.24
CA VAL A 386 18.71 -4.72 19.71
C VAL A 386 18.01 -5.74 18.82
N GLU A 387 16.72 -5.52 18.53
CA GLU A 387 15.94 -6.38 17.63
C GLU A 387 16.50 -6.38 16.21
N ALA A 388 16.81 -5.20 15.64
CA ALA A 388 17.37 -5.08 14.31
C ALA A 388 18.75 -5.75 14.20
N ASP A 389 19.63 -5.58 15.18
CA ASP A 389 20.95 -6.24 15.22
C ASP A 389 20.80 -7.76 15.29
N LEU A 390 19.95 -8.25 16.19
CA LEU A 390 19.68 -9.69 16.31
C LEU A 390 19.12 -10.27 15.01
N PHE A 391 18.19 -9.57 14.36
CA PHE A 391 17.56 -10.01 13.12
C PHE A 391 18.50 -9.89 11.91
N ALA A 392 19.50 -8.99 11.95
CA ALA A 392 20.49 -8.83 10.88
C ALA A 392 21.56 -9.92 10.90
N ARG A 393 21.84 -10.53 12.06
CA ARG A 393 22.85 -11.59 12.20
C ARG A 393 22.53 -12.78 11.28
N GLY A 394 23.54 -13.23 10.54
CA GLY A 394 23.45 -14.36 9.62
C GLY A 394 23.56 -15.72 10.29
N GLU A 395 23.37 -15.81 11.61
CA GLU A 395 23.56 -17.06 12.36
C GLU A 395 22.39 -17.28 13.32
N GLN A 396 22.05 -18.56 13.52
CA GLN A 396 21.06 -18.95 14.51
C GLN A 396 21.60 -18.67 15.92
N GLN A 397 20.88 -17.85 16.67
CA GLN A 397 21.24 -17.55 18.05
C GLN A 397 20.72 -18.66 18.97
N GLN A 398 21.57 -19.13 19.90
CA GLN A 398 21.16 -20.10 20.92
C GLN A 398 20.17 -19.49 21.91
N THR A 399 20.34 -18.20 22.23
CA THR A 399 19.43 -17.42 23.08
C THR A 399 19.19 -16.04 22.47
N VAL A 400 17.91 -15.73 22.24
CA VAL A 400 17.47 -14.41 21.78
C VAL A 400 17.64 -13.41 22.92
N ALA A 401 16.99 -13.65 24.07
CA ALA A 401 17.17 -12.89 25.32
C ALA A 401 17.15 -11.36 25.11
N ILE A 402 16.18 -10.88 24.33
CA ILE A 402 16.01 -9.45 24.03
C ILE A 402 15.80 -8.67 25.33
N ALA A 403 14.96 -9.17 26.24
CA ALA A 403 14.67 -8.49 27.50
C ALA A 403 15.95 -8.25 28.32
N GLU A 404 16.78 -9.28 28.44
CA GLU A 404 18.06 -9.22 29.17
C GLU A 404 19.07 -8.30 28.47
N ARG A 405 19.20 -8.39 27.14
CA ARG A 405 20.09 -7.53 26.35
C ARG A 405 19.70 -6.06 26.48
N VAL A 406 18.41 -5.77 26.43
CA VAL A 406 17.90 -4.41 26.62
C VAL A 406 18.22 -3.94 28.05
N ALA A 407 17.92 -4.74 29.07
CA ALA A 407 18.19 -4.38 30.46
C ALA A 407 19.68 -4.13 30.75
N LEU A 408 20.57 -4.98 30.26
CA LEU A 408 22.03 -4.88 30.51
C LEU A 408 22.71 -3.82 29.63
N GLY A 409 22.26 -3.66 28.39
CA GLY A 409 22.88 -2.78 27.40
C GLY A 409 22.41 -1.32 27.48
N PHE A 410 21.27 -1.04 28.13
CA PHE A 410 20.67 0.29 28.09
C PHE A 410 21.57 1.39 28.68
N ALA A 411 22.26 1.11 29.79
CA ALA A 411 23.15 2.09 30.41
C ALA A 411 24.34 2.47 29.50
N GLN A 412 24.89 1.48 28.78
CA GLN A 412 25.96 1.73 27.79
C GLN A 412 25.44 2.56 26.62
N TYR A 413 24.24 2.24 26.11
CA TYR A 413 23.60 3.00 25.05
C TYR A 413 23.28 4.44 25.46
N ALA A 414 22.74 4.64 26.67
CA ALA A 414 22.39 5.96 27.19
C ALA A 414 23.61 6.88 27.34
N GLY A 415 24.82 6.32 27.54
CA GLY A 415 26.07 7.07 27.57
C GLY A 415 26.77 7.23 26.20
N SER A 416 26.18 6.73 25.11
CA SER A 416 26.77 6.76 23.76
C SER A 416 26.22 7.91 22.92
N GLU A 417 26.93 8.32 21.86
CA GLU A 417 26.41 9.33 20.93
C GLU A 417 25.16 8.88 20.16
N ALA A 418 24.92 7.56 20.07
CA ALA A 418 23.80 6.98 19.34
C ALA A 418 22.45 7.46 19.88
N VAL A 419 22.32 7.63 21.20
CA VAL A 419 21.05 8.05 21.83
C VAL A 419 20.60 9.43 21.38
N HIS A 420 21.54 10.36 21.18
CA HIS A 420 21.23 11.70 20.67
C HIS A 420 20.77 11.65 19.22
N GLY A 421 21.38 10.77 18.42
CA GLY A 421 20.98 10.49 17.05
C GLY A 421 19.57 9.91 16.98
N ASP A 422 19.18 9.03 17.89
CA ASP A 422 17.86 8.37 17.84
C ASP A 422 16.73 9.24 18.38
N LEU A 423 16.98 9.93 19.49
CA LEU A 423 16.01 10.87 20.07
C LEU A 423 15.72 12.05 19.15
N ASN A 424 16.72 12.50 18.37
CA ASN A 424 16.54 13.57 17.39
C ASN A 424 16.18 13.05 15.99
N GLY A 425 16.61 11.84 15.63
CA GLY A 425 16.60 11.27 14.28
C GLY A 425 15.47 10.29 13.99
N SER A 426 14.67 9.91 14.99
CA SER A 426 13.33 9.32 14.77
C SER A 426 12.38 10.27 14.02
N VAL A 427 12.77 11.54 13.88
CA VAL A 427 12.12 12.52 13.01
C VAL A 427 13.05 12.81 11.85
N THR A 428 13.05 11.95 10.84
CA THR A 428 13.24 12.52 9.49
C THR A 428 11.99 13.36 9.29
N PRO A 429 12.06 14.70 9.17
CA PRO A 429 10.86 15.51 9.00
C PRO A 429 10.22 15.11 7.69
N HIS A 430 9.29 14.16 7.76
CA HIS A 430 8.50 13.61 6.69
C HIS A 430 7.12 14.26 6.82
N PRO A 431 6.42 14.63 5.73
CA PRO A 431 5.16 15.37 5.84
C PRO A 431 4.08 14.58 6.58
N PHE A 432 4.21 13.26 6.56
CA PHE A 432 3.32 12.28 7.18
C PHE A 432 3.79 11.82 8.56
N ASP A 433 4.92 12.34 9.06
CA ASP A 433 5.30 12.13 10.45
C ASP A 433 4.19 12.72 11.34
N SER A 434 3.56 11.84 12.11
CA SER A 434 2.38 12.15 12.89
C SER A 434 2.72 12.79 14.23
N HIS A 435 3.97 12.69 14.69
CA HIS A 435 4.40 13.22 15.98
C HIS A 435 5.21 14.51 15.80
N PRO A 436 5.07 15.49 16.71
CA PRO A 436 5.95 16.65 16.73
C PRO A 436 7.38 16.23 17.09
N PRO A 437 8.41 16.95 16.59
CA PRO A 437 9.79 16.74 17.04
C PRO A 437 9.92 16.83 18.57
N LEU A 438 10.81 16.02 19.15
CA LEU A 438 11.04 16.01 20.61
C LEU A 438 11.32 17.42 21.15
N ALA A 439 12.17 18.19 20.48
CA ALA A 439 12.46 19.58 20.85
C ALA A 439 11.20 20.46 20.94
N ALA A 440 10.26 20.32 19.99
CA ALA A 440 9.01 21.08 20.00
C ALA A 440 8.09 20.64 21.14
N ARG A 441 8.10 19.36 21.52
CA ARG A 441 7.33 18.85 22.67
C ARG A 441 7.90 19.34 23.99
N LEU A 442 9.23 19.36 24.14
CA LEU A 442 9.92 19.89 25.32
C LEU A 442 9.64 21.39 25.50
N GLU A 443 9.81 22.19 24.45
CA GLU A 443 9.51 23.63 24.48
C GLU A 443 8.04 23.89 24.84
N ASN A 444 7.14 23.07 24.31
CA ASN A 444 5.70 23.17 24.54
C ASN A 444 5.28 22.96 26.01
N VAL A 445 6.11 22.29 26.81
CA VAL A 445 5.92 22.13 28.26
C VAL A 445 6.89 22.97 29.10
N GLY A 446 7.61 23.90 28.47
CA GLY A 446 8.50 24.85 29.13
C GLY A 446 9.86 24.27 29.53
N GLU A 447 10.27 23.14 28.96
CA GLU A 447 11.52 22.47 29.27
C GLU A 447 12.53 22.64 28.13
N THR A 448 13.82 22.69 28.48
CA THR A 448 14.93 22.68 27.52
C THR A 448 16.05 21.85 28.13
N LEU A 449 16.52 20.85 27.39
CA LEU A 449 17.51 19.90 27.90
C LEU A 449 18.74 19.89 26.99
N THR A 450 19.90 19.97 27.62
CA THR A 450 21.18 19.77 26.93
C THR A 450 21.45 18.27 26.72
N PRO A 451 22.36 17.88 25.81
CA PRO A 451 22.76 16.47 25.67
C PRO A 451 23.19 15.82 27.00
N ASP A 452 23.93 16.54 27.84
CA ASP A 452 24.35 16.05 29.16
C ASP A 452 23.17 15.82 30.11
N ASP A 453 22.12 16.63 30.02
CA ASP A 453 20.90 16.45 30.83
C ASP A 453 20.14 15.20 30.39
N VAL A 454 20.09 14.90 29.09
CA VAL A 454 19.48 13.68 28.54
C VAL A 454 20.14 12.43 29.16
N VAL A 455 21.47 12.36 29.14
CA VAL A 455 22.20 11.22 29.72
C VAL A 455 21.91 11.08 31.21
N LYS A 456 21.92 12.19 31.97
CA LYS A 456 21.59 12.20 33.40
C LYS A 456 20.16 11.71 33.67
N VAL A 457 19.20 12.09 32.82
CA VAL A 457 17.79 11.64 32.94
C VAL A 457 17.67 10.15 32.69
N LEU A 458 18.34 9.62 31.67
CA LEU A 458 18.29 8.21 31.30
C LEU A 458 18.97 7.29 32.32
N LEU A 459 20.05 7.75 32.94
CA LEU A 459 20.79 6.98 33.95
C LEU A 459 20.30 7.21 35.39
N ALA A 460 19.31 8.07 35.59
CA ALA A 460 18.72 8.29 36.91
C ALA A 460 18.00 7.02 37.39
N PRO A 461 18.32 6.49 38.58
CA PRO A 461 17.67 5.28 39.10
C PRO A 461 16.19 5.56 39.39
N THR A 462 15.35 4.58 39.09
CA THR A 462 13.92 4.60 39.43
C THR A 462 13.72 4.08 40.86
N SER A 463 13.26 4.95 41.74
CA SER A 463 13.08 4.66 43.17
C SER A 463 11.65 4.21 43.50
N ALA A 464 10.64 4.74 42.82
CA ALA A 464 9.24 4.39 43.01
C ALA A 464 8.51 4.31 41.65
N SER A 465 8.08 3.11 41.28
CA SER A 465 7.36 2.87 40.01
C SER A 465 5.96 2.30 40.25
N TRP A 466 5.04 2.54 39.32
CA TRP A 466 3.72 1.88 39.32
C TRP A 466 3.77 0.38 39.05
N VAL A 467 4.90 -0.16 38.55
CA VAL A 467 5.05 -1.62 38.37
C VAL A 467 4.93 -2.36 39.70
N SER A 468 5.34 -1.75 40.82
CA SER A 468 5.25 -2.37 42.15
C SER A 468 3.83 -2.45 42.69
N ALA A 469 2.88 -1.74 42.06
CA ALA A 469 1.46 -1.75 42.41
C ALA A 469 0.67 -2.85 41.69
N ILE A 470 1.32 -3.61 40.80
CA ILE A 470 0.74 -4.71 40.04
C ILE A 470 1.22 -6.04 40.64
N LEU A 471 0.30 -6.85 41.15
CA LEU A 471 0.59 -8.18 41.64
C LEU A 471 1.12 -9.05 40.50
N GLU A 472 2.17 -9.81 40.77
CA GLU A 472 2.82 -10.72 39.81
C GLU A 472 3.35 -10.03 38.54
N ALA A 473 3.61 -8.72 38.55
CA ALA A 473 4.11 -7.98 37.39
C ALA A 473 5.33 -8.63 36.71
N GLU A 474 6.28 -9.13 37.51
CA GLU A 474 7.46 -9.87 37.02
C GLU A 474 7.09 -11.16 36.29
N ALA A 475 6.12 -11.90 36.81
CA ALA A 475 5.68 -13.15 36.19
C ALA A 475 4.89 -12.89 34.89
N ILE A 476 4.05 -11.85 34.87
CA ILE A 476 3.33 -11.39 33.68
C ILE A 476 4.34 -11.01 32.59
N GLU A 477 5.30 -10.14 32.92
CA GLU A 477 6.32 -9.68 32.00
C GLU A 477 7.20 -10.83 31.48
N ALA A 478 7.61 -11.76 32.35
CA ALA A 478 8.40 -12.93 31.93
C ALA A 478 7.63 -13.85 30.96
N ARG A 479 6.32 -14.06 31.15
CA ARG A 479 5.48 -14.82 30.21
C ARG A 479 5.39 -14.13 28.85
N LEU A 480 5.14 -12.82 28.85
CA LEU A 480 5.01 -12.02 27.63
C LEU A 480 6.34 -11.97 26.85
N TRP A 481 7.47 -11.75 27.53
CA TRP A 481 8.79 -11.81 26.90
C TRP A 481 9.11 -13.21 26.37
N GLY A 482 8.80 -14.26 27.13
CA GLY A 482 9.00 -15.64 26.67
C GLY A 482 8.22 -15.94 25.38
N ALA A 483 6.96 -15.51 25.30
CA ALA A 483 6.15 -15.66 24.09
C ALA A 483 6.72 -14.84 22.92
N TYR A 484 7.09 -13.58 23.18
CA TYR A 484 7.65 -12.67 22.18
C TYR A 484 8.98 -13.19 21.61
N GLU A 485 9.92 -13.56 22.47
CA GLU A 485 11.23 -14.06 22.07
C GLU A 485 11.13 -15.40 21.33
N ALA A 486 10.19 -16.27 21.72
CA ALA A 486 9.93 -17.52 21.00
C ALA A 486 9.43 -17.27 19.57
N ARG A 487 8.54 -16.30 19.37
CA ARG A 487 8.08 -15.91 18.02
C ARG A 487 9.19 -15.21 17.23
N PHE A 488 9.96 -14.33 17.88
CA PHE A 488 11.11 -13.68 17.26
C PHE A 488 12.11 -14.73 16.75
N ALA A 489 12.43 -15.74 17.58
CA ALA A 489 13.30 -16.85 17.21
C ALA A 489 12.74 -17.64 16.01
N GLN A 490 11.43 -17.94 16.00
CA GLN A 490 10.78 -18.63 14.87
C GLN A 490 10.82 -17.81 13.57
N ALA A 491 10.57 -16.50 13.65
CA ALA A 491 10.64 -15.62 12.49
C ALA A 491 12.07 -15.52 11.95
N HIS A 492 13.06 -15.38 12.84
CA HIS A 492 14.48 -15.36 12.47
C HIS A 492 14.94 -16.69 11.87
N ASP A 493 14.55 -17.82 12.47
CA ASP A 493 14.81 -19.18 11.97
C ASP A 493 14.30 -19.35 10.53
N LEU A 494 13.08 -18.89 10.25
CA LEU A 494 12.52 -18.88 8.89
C LEU A 494 13.33 -17.99 7.95
N VAL A 495 13.64 -16.75 8.36
CA VAL A 495 14.40 -15.80 7.53
C VAL A 495 15.79 -16.32 7.19
N LEU A 496 16.48 -16.99 8.11
CA LEU A 496 17.76 -17.64 7.83
C LEU A 496 17.66 -18.68 6.71
N ALA A 497 16.56 -19.45 6.65
CA ALA A 497 16.33 -20.40 5.55
C ALA A 497 16.20 -19.71 4.17
N TYR A 498 15.75 -18.46 4.14
CA TYR A 498 15.74 -17.62 2.93
C TYR A 498 17.08 -16.95 2.64
N ARG A 499 17.95 -16.75 3.63
CA ARG A 499 19.22 -16.02 3.45
C ARG A 499 20.40 -16.95 3.15
N TYR A 500 20.43 -18.16 3.69
CA TYR A 500 21.58 -19.04 3.56
C TYR A 500 21.90 -19.40 2.11
N VAL A 501 23.17 -19.33 1.77
CA VAL A 501 23.74 -20.06 0.61
C VAL A 501 24.40 -21.29 1.23
N PRO A 502 23.76 -22.47 1.26
CA PRO A 502 24.26 -23.59 2.04
C PRO A 502 25.68 -23.95 1.64
N SER A 503 26.62 -23.67 2.54
CA SER A 503 28.06 -23.95 2.38
C SER A 503 28.55 -24.97 3.41
N THR A 504 27.83 -25.07 4.52
CA THR A 504 28.04 -26.08 5.57
C THR A 504 26.87 -27.05 5.64
N GLU A 505 27.11 -28.22 6.24
CA GLU A 505 26.08 -29.23 6.47
C GLU A 505 24.95 -28.71 7.39
N ALA A 506 25.29 -27.87 8.37
CA ALA A 506 24.31 -27.28 9.27
C ALA A 506 23.37 -26.31 8.53
N GLU A 507 23.91 -25.43 7.67
CA GLU A 507 23.10 -24.53 6.84
C GLU A 507 22.21 -25.31 5.87
N ARG A 508 22.73 -26.41 5.29
CA ARG A 508 21.95 -27.29 4.42
C ARG A 508 20.77 -27.90 5.16
N GLN A 509 21.01 -28.51 6.32
CA GLN A 509 19.95 -29.08 7.15
C GLN A 509 18.93 -28.02 7.58
N HIS A 510 19.38 -26.80 7.88
CA HIS A 510 18.49 -25.69 8.22
C HIS A 510 17.58 -25.29 7.04
N VAL A 511 18.13 -25.21 5.83
CA VAL A 511 17.34 -24.92 4.63
C VAL A 511 16.38 -26.06 4.36
N GLU A 512 16.84 -27.32 4.41
CA GLU A 512 16.01 -28.51 4.19
C GLU A 512 14.90 -28.67 5.27
N LYS A 513 15.09 -28.17 6.49
CA LYS A 513 14.03 -28.10 7.52
C LYS A 513 12.81 -27.30 7.05
N HIS A 514 13.04 -26.20 6.34
CA HIS A 514 11.97 -25.30 5.85
C HIS A 514 11.59 -25.56 4.38
N PHE A 515 12.53 -26.12 3.61
CA PHE A 515 12.41 -26.43 2.19
C PHE A 515 12.83 -27.89 1.94
N PRO A 516 12.08 -28.87 2.48
CA PRO A 516 12.44 -30.29 2.38
C PRO A 516 12.33 -30.79 0.94
N PRO A 517 13.19 -31.73 0.48
CA PRO A 517 13.04 -32.33 -0.84
C PRO A 517 11.64 -32.90 -1.07
N LEU A 518 10.98 -32.45 -2.13
CA LEU A 518 9.62 -32.86 -2.51
C LEU A 518 9.66 -33.75 -3.75
N THR A 519 8.79 -34.75 -3.79
CA THR A 519 8.61 -35.63 -4.95
C THR A 519 7.14 -35.64 -5.38
N PHE A 520 6.89 -35.41 -6.65
CA PHE A 520 5.56 -35.39 -7.26
C PHE A 520 5.46 -36.52 -8.29
N GLN A 521 4.56 -37.46 -8.03
CA GLN A 521 4.33 -38.60 -8.91
C GLN A 521 3.37 -38.26 -10.06
N GLY A 522 3.62 -38.88 -11.20
CA GLY A 522 2.77 -38.90 -12.38
C GLY A 522 1.52 -39.74 -12.19
N LYS A 523 0.53 -39.52 -13.04
CA LYS A 523 -0.62 -40.42 -13.19
C LYS A 523 -0.24 -41.74 -13.86
N GLU A 524 0.89 -41.75 -14.56
CA GLU A 524 1.56 -42.92 -15.11
C GLU A 524 2.87 -43.12 -14.34
N ASP A 525 3.25 -44.37 -14.05
CA ASP A 525 4.42 -44.73 -13.22
C ASP A 525 5.77 -44.27 -13.82
N THR A 526 5.76 -43.76 -15.05
CA THR A 526 6.97 -43.33 -15.78
C THR A 526 7.34 -41.87 -15.54
N LEU A 527 6.47 -41.06 -14.92
CA LEU A 527 6.71 -39.63 -14.71
C LEU A 527 6.90 -39.33 -13.21
N GLU A 528 8.07 -38.85 -12.84
CA GLU A 528 8.37 -38.31 -11.52
C GLU A 528 9.07 -36.95 -11.64
N VAL A 529 8.68 -36.01 -10.77
CA VAL A 529 9.31 -34.70 -10.62
C VAL A 529 9.83 -34.54 -9.20
N ARG A 530 11.12 -34.25 -9.03
CA ARG A 530 11.73 -33.97 -7.72
C ARG A 530 12.17 -32.51 -7.64
N LEU A 531 11.88 -31.86 -6.53
CA LEU A 531 12.20 -30.47 -6.26
C LEU A 531 12.92 -30.38 -4.91
N ASP A 532 14.11 -29.78 -4.91
CA ASP A 532 14.84 -29.43 -3.69
C ASP A 532 15.20 -27.94 -3.70
N TYR A 533 15.90 -27.47 -2.67
CA TYR A 533 16.26 -26.05 -2.51
C TYR A 533 17.19 -25.50 -3.60
N ALA A 534 17.84 -26.38 -4.39
CA ALA A 534 18.85 -26.03 -5.39
C ALA A 534 18.38 -26.28 -6.83
N GLN A 535 17.56 -27.30 -7.06
CA GLN A 535 17.20 -27.76 -8.41
C GLN A 535 15.81 -28.42 -8.49
N VAL A 536 15.31 -28.48 -9.71
CA VAL A 536 14.14 -29.27 -10.10
C VAL A 536 14.55 -30.29 -11.16
N SER A 537 14.13 -31.53 -10.99
CA SER A 537 14.39 -32.62 -11.93
C SER A 537 13.08 -33.26 -12.37
N CYS A 538 13.05 -33.73 -13.61
CA CYS A 538 11.94 -34.47 -14.18
C CYS A 538 12.51 -35.67 -14.90
N THR A 539 11.90 -36.84 -14.73
CA THR A 539 12.24 -38.08 -15.46
C THR A 539 12.23 -37.94 -16.99
N GLU A 540 11.45 -37.00 -17.53
CA GLU A 540 11.43 -36.67 -18.97
C GLU A 540 12.65 -35.82 -19.41
N TRP A 541 13.52 -35.39 -18.49
CA TRP A 541 14.70 -34.56 -18.77
C TRP A 541 16.00 -35.34 -18.57
N GLU A 542 16.99 -35.11 -19.44
CA GLU A 542 18.32 -35.72 -19.32
C GLU A 542 19.10 -35.17 -18.11
N GLU A 543 18.93 -33.88 -17.80
CA GLU A 543 19.64 -33.20 -16.71
C GLU A 543 18.67 -32.38 -15.84
N PRO A 544 18.92 -32.29 -14.51
CA PRO A 544 18.16 -31.43 -13.62
C PRO A 544 18.41 -29.95 -13.95
N VAL A 545 17.39 -29.12 -13.75
CA VAL A 545 17.46 -27.67 -13.90
C VAL A 545 17.76 -27.07 -12.54
N ARG A 546 18.88 -26.35 -12.42
CA ARG A 546 19.17 -25.59 -11.21
C ARG A 546 18.29 -24.35 -11.14
N LEU A 547 17.83 -23.99 -9.95
CA LEU A 547 16.98 -22.81 -9.76
C LEU A 547 17.71 -21.52 -10.16
N GLU A 548 19.03 -21.48 -10.03
CA GLU A 548 19.89 -20.37 -10.49
C GLU A 548 19.82 -20.13 -12.00
N GLN A 549 19.53 -21.17 -12.78
CA GLN A 549 19.45 -21.07 -14.23
C GLN A 549 18.08 -20.53 -14.69
N VAL A 550 17.07 -20.47 -13.80
CA VAL A 550 15.69 -20.12 -14.18
C VAL A 550 15.52 -18.60 -14.28
N LYS A 551 15.58 -18.08 -15.51
CA LYS A 551 15.33 -16.67 -15.82
C LYS A 551 13.87 -16.29 -15.55
N SER A 552 12.94 -17.09 -16.06
CA SER A 552 11.49 -16.87 -15.88
C SER A 552 10.75 -18.19 -15.88
N ALA A 553 9.64 -18.23 -15.15
CA ALA A 553 8.73 -19.36 -15.10
C ALA A 553 7.30 -18.88 -15.39
N THR A 554 6.63 -19.51 -16.34
CA THR A 554 5.28 -19.12 -16.79
C THR A 554 4.40 -20.36 -16.96
N THR A 555 3.10 -20.21 -16.70
CA THR A 555 2.13 -21.27 -16.98
C THR A 555 1.46 -21.03 -18.33
N GLU A 556 1.45 -22.05 -19.18
CA GLU A 556 0.76 -22.04 -20.47
C GLU A 556 -0.18 -23.25 -20.58
N GLU A 557 -1.30 -23.07 -21.28
CA GLU A 557 -2.20 -24.17 -21.61
C GLU A 557 -1.98 -24.58 -23.07
N ARG A 558 -1.74 -25.89 -23.30
CA ARG A 558 -1.53 -26.47 -24.63
C ARG A 558 -2.35 -27.74 -24.74
N LEU A 559 -3.18 -27.86 -25.78
CA LEU A 559 -3.99 -29.07 -26.03
C LEU A 559 -4.79 -29.50 -24.78
N PHE A 560 -5.47 -28.57 -24.11
CA PHE A 560 -6.24 -28.78 -22.87
C PHE A 560 -5.41 -29.33 -21.68
N LYS A 561 -4.09 -29.20 -21.73
CA LYS A 561 -3.17 -29.56 -20.63
C LYS A 561 -2.41 -28.32 -20.17
N LYS A 562 -2.26 -28.20 -18.85
CA LYS A 562 -1.53 -27.11 -18.18
C LYS A 562 -0.05 -27.47 -18.08
N TYR A 563 0.81 -26.54 -18.47
CA TYR A 563 2.27 -26.68 -18.43
C TYR A 563 2.90 -25.59 -17.56
N LEU A 564 3.96 -25.95 -16.86
CA LEU A 564 4.91 -25.02 -16.28
C LEU A 564 6.13 -24.95 -17.19
N ASP A 565 6.36 -23.79 -17.79
CA ASP A 565 7.49 -23.53 -18.67
C ASP A 565 8.58 -22.76 -17.94
N LEU A 566 9.79 -23.31 -17.98
CA LEU A 566 10.99 -22.72 -17.43
C LEU A 566 11.86 -22.22 -18.58
N GLN A 567 12.17 -20.93 -18.56
CA GLN A 567 13.14 -20.32 -19.46
C GLN A 567 14.49 -20.22 -18.75
N LEU A 568 15.51 -20.84 -19.33
CA LEU A 568 16.86 -20.88 -18.77
C LEU A 568 17.72 -19.70 -19.25
N GLU A 569 18.62 -19.22 -18.40
CA GLU A 569 19.65 -18.24 -18.75
C GLU A 569 20.64 -18.81 -19.78
N GLY A 570 21.06 -18.00 -20.76
CA GLY A 570 22.05 -18.37 -21.78
C GLY A 570 21.54 -19.22 -22.96
N GLY A 571 20.29 -19.69 -22.95
CA GLY A 571 19.69 -20.42 -24.07
C GLY A 571 18.98 -19.51 -25.09
N GLY A 572 19.27 -19.67 -26.39
CA GLY A 572 18.49 -19.04 -27.46
C GLY A 572 17.00 -19.44 -27.43
N LEU A 573 16.14 -18.77 -28.21
CA LEU A 573 14.66 -18.84 -28.16
C LEU A 573 14.03 -20.24 -28.11
N PHE A 574 14.76 -21.30 -28.54
CA PHE A 574 14.31 -22.69 -28.52
C PHE A 574 15.27 -23.68 -27.84
N LYS A 575 16.49 -23.27 -27.45
CA LYS A 575 17.51 -24.18 -26.86
C LYS A 575 17.62 -24.13 -25.34
N GLY A 576 16.79 -23.33 -24.67
CA GLY A 576 16.81 -23.15 -23.20
C GLY A 576 15.44 -23.27 -22.53
N LYS A 577 14.46 -23.92 -23.16
CA LYS A 577 13.12 -24.11 -22.57
C LYS A 577 12.99 -25.53 -22.00
N ARG A 578 12.51 -25.63 -20.77
CA ARG A 578 12.15 -26.90 -20.11
C ARG A 578 10.70 -26.80 -19.66
N SER A 579 9.89 -27.81 -19.95
CA SER A 579 8.46 -27.79 -19.64
C SER A 579 8.10 -28.99 -18.77
N ILE A 580 7.23 -28.76 -17.78
CA ILE A 580 6.62 -29.80 -16.95
C ILE A 580 5.13 -29.82 -17.25
N CYS A 581 4.58 -30.97 -17.64
CA CYS A 581 3.14 -31.11 -17.86
C CYS A 581 2.40 -31.32 -16.53
N LEU A 582 1.90 -30.24 -15.92
CA LEU A 582 1.20 -30.27 -14.64
C LEU A 582 -0.03 -31.18 -14.65
N SER A 583 -0.74 -31.27 -15.79
CA SER A 583 -1.92 -32.15 -15.93
C SER A 583 -1.61 -33.66 -15.89
N LYS A 584 -0.34 -34.05 -16.13
CA LYS A 584 0.11 -35.46 -16.03
C LYS A 584 0.48 -35.84 -14.59
N LEU A 585 0.69 -34.88 -13.70
CA LEU A 585 0.98 -35.13 -12.29
C LEU A 585 -0.29 -35.44 -11.51
N GLN A 586 -0.18 -36.24 -10.45
CA GLN A 586 -1.27 -36.47 -9.51
C GLN A 586 -1.65 -35.18 -8.77
N ASN A 587 -0.65 -34.37 -8.40
CA ASN A 587 -0.82 -33.09 -7.72
C ASN A 587 -0.09 -31.95 -8.47
N GLY A 588 -0.60 -31.58 -9.65
CA GLY A 588 0.01 -30.54 -10.48
C GLY A 588 -0.05 -29.13 -9.88
N ASP A 589 -1.14 -28.77 -9.19
CA ASP A 589 -1.26 -27.46 -8.55
C ASP A 589 -0.37 -27.35 -7.31
N GLY A 590 -0.22 -28.42 -6.53
CA GLY A 590 0.74 -28.49 -5.42
C GLY A 590 2.20 -28.37 -5.90
N MET A 591 2.54 -29.00 -7.04
CA MET A 591 3.87 -28.85 -7.66
C MET A 591 4.12 -27.40 -8.08
N LEU A 592 3.13 -26.74 -8.70
CA LEU A 592 3.24 -25.34 -9.11
C LEU A 592 3.43 -24.41 -7.91
N GLN A 593 2.66 -24.59 -6.84
CA GLN A 593 2.77 -23.81 -5.61
C GLN A 593 4.14 -24.01 -4.95
N ALA A 594 4.59 -25.27 -4.83
CA ALA A 594 5.91 -25.59 -4.29
C ALA A 594 7.04 -24.99 -5.14
N PHE A 595 7.00 -25.16 -6.46
CA PHE A 595 8.00 -24.57 -7.35
C PHE A 595 8.09 -23.05 -7.21
N GLY A 596 6.94 -22.36 -7.14
CA GLY A 596 6.89 -20.92 -6.90
C GLY A 596 7.51 -20.52 -5.56
N HIS A 597 7.25 -21.28 -4.50
CA HIS A 597 7.80 -21.04 -3.17
C HIS A 597 9.33 -21.24 -3.12
N TYR A 598 9.84 -22.31 -3.73
CA TYR A 598 11.28 -22.63 -3.76
C TYR A 598 12.07 -21.68 -4.65
N LEU A 599 11.52 -21.34 -5.82
CA LEU A 599 12.11 -20.33 -6.69
C LEU A 599 12.09 -18.94 -6.03
N GLY A 600 11.01 -18.61 -5.31
CA GLY A 600 10.91 -17.40 -4.50
C GLY A 600 12.04 -17.31 -3.47
N ARG A 601 12.28 -18.40 -2.72
CA ARG A 601 13.40 -18.50 -1.79
C ARG A 601 14.75 -18.30 -2.45
N HIS A 602 15.00 -18.97 -3.58
CA HIS A 602 16.26 -18.81 -4.32
C HIS A 602 16.48 -17.34 -4.74
N ARG A 603 15.44 -16.66 -5.23
CA ARG A 603 15.52 -15.23 -5.61
C ARG A 603 15.80 -14.31 -4.43
N THR A 604 15.12 -14.53 -3.29
CA THR A 604 15.38 -13.77 -2.06
C THR A 604 16.81 -13.95 -1.56
N MET A 605 17.33 -15.18 -1.62
CA MET A 605 18.71 -15.50 -1.27
C MET A 605 19.72 -14.76 -2.16
N GLU A 606 19.52 -14.77 -3.48
CA GLU A 606 20.37 -14.06 -4.44
C GLU A 606 20.32 -12.53 -4.25
N GLU A 607 19.14 -11.97 -4.00
CA GLU A 607 18.97 -10.54 -3.69
C GLU A 607 19.71 -10.15 -2.41
N HIS A 608 19.56 -10.94 -1.34
CA HIS A 608 20.26 -10.74 -0.09
C HIS A 608 21.79 -10.78 -0.27
N ARG A 609 22.30 -11.76 -1.02
CA ARG A 609 23.72 -11.89 -1.34
C ARG A 609 24.26 -10.68 -2.09
N LYS A 610 23.53 -10.19 -3.09
CA LYS A 610 23.90 -8.97 -3.86
C LYS A 610 23.94 -7.74 -2.96
N ASN A 611 22.95 -7.58 -2.08
CA ASN A 611 22.90 -6.45 -1.15
C ASN A 611 24.07 -6.51 -0.15
N ALA A 612 24.41 -7.68 0.37
CA ALA A 612 25.56 -7.86 1.25
C ALA A 612 26.90 -7.55 0.56
N GLN A 613 27.06 -7.93 -0.71
CA GLN A 613 28.25 -7.61 -1.51
C GLN A 613 28.37 -6.12 -1.86
N GLN A 614 27.25 -5.38 -1.93
CA GLN A 614 27.27 -3.93 -2.17
C GLN A 614 27.54 -3.13 -0.90
N ALA A 615 27.24 -3.69 0.28
CA ALA A 615 27.45 -3.06 1.57
C ALA A 615 28.86 -3.27 2.13
N ALA A 616 29.55 -4.33 1.69
CA ALA A 616 30.96 -4.61 1.95
C ALA A 616 31.87 -3.85 0.98
#